data_AF-A0A7S3GXW2-F1
#
_entry.id   AF-A0A7S3GXW2-F1
#
_cell.length_a   1.000
_cell.length_b   1.000
_cell.length_c   1.000
_cell.angle_alpha   90.00
_cell.angle_beta   90.00
_cell.angle_gamma   90.00
#
_symmetry.space_group_name_H-M   'P 1'
#
loop_
_entity.id
_entity.type
_entity.pdbx_description
1 polymer ?
#
loop_
_entity_poly.entity_id
_entity_poly.type
_entity_poly.pdbx_seq_one_letter_code
_entity_poly.pdbx_strand_id
1 'polypeptide(L)'
;MSVMVHLNSLAIAGKCGVVSAVALWNLQRSEEKGPISDMENAQVLLIQIVLVMGIPALYHAVLEEVAHLSDPFGDKPRDFQRRACHEAMRRECEALQMAGEQPPLEALQVTEEFEVRE
;
A
#
# COMPACT_ATOMS: atom_id res chain seq x y z
N MET A 1 -14.82 -9.62 -7.77
CA MET A 1 -14.38 -8.22 -7.90
C MET A 1 -13.63 -7.93 -9.20
N SER A 2 -12.62 -8.71 -9.59
CA SER A 2 -11.80 -8.46 -10.81
C SER A 2 -12.64 -8.23 -12.08
N VAL A 3 -13.64 -9.09 -12.38
CA VAL A 3 -14.52 -8.93 -13.55
C VAL A 3 -15.23 -7.57 -13.57
N MET A 4 -15.68 -7.09 -12.42
CA MET A 4 -16.43 -5.82 -12.29
C MET A 4 -15.53 -4.60 -12.54
N VAL A 5 -14.26 -4.69 -12.18
CA VAL A 5 -13.25 -3.64 -12.43
C VAL A 5 -12.87 -3.59 -13.91
N HIS A 6 -12.75 -4.75 -14.56
CA HIS A 6 -12.52 -4.82 -16.01
C HIS A 6 -13.70 -4.29 -16.81
N LEU A 7 -14.94 -4.62 -16.41
CA LEU A 7 -16.15 -4.09 -17.06
C LEU A 7 -16.26 -2.57 -16.87
N ASN A 8 -15.95 -2.04 -15.67
CA ASN A 8 -15.93 -0.61 -15.43
C ASN A 8 -14.86 0.11 -16.27
N SER A 9 -13.65 -0.48 -16.35
CA SER A 9 -12.56 0.05 -17.18
C SER A 9 -12.93 0.06 -18.67
N LEU A 10 -13.63 -0.97 -19.15
CA LEU A 10 -14.13 -1.03 -20.53
C LEU A 10 -15.19 0.04 -20.80
N ALA A 11 -16.12 0.27 -19.86
CA ALA A 11 -17.12 1.32 -19.97
C ALA A 11 -16.50 2.72 -20.02
N ILE A 12 -15.49 2.96 -19.16
CA ILE A 12 -14.72 4.21 -19.16
C ILE A 12 -13.99 4.39 -20.49
N ALA A 13 -13.26 3.37 -20.95
CA ALA A 13 -12.54 3.40 -22.23
C ALA A 13 -13.49 3.68 -23.41
N GLY A 14 -14.67 3.04 -23.43
CA GLY A 14 -15.69 3.28 -24.44
C GLY A 14 -16.18 4.73 -24.44
N LYS A 15 -16.56 5.26 -23.27
CA LYS A 15 -17.04 6.65 -23.14
C LYS A 15 -15.95 7.66 -23.55
N CYS A 16 -14.73 7.49 -23.04
CA CYS A 16 -13.62 8.38 -23.36
C CYS A 16 -13.22 8.28 -24.83
N GLY A 17 -13.28 7.09 -25.42
CA GLY A 17 -13.02 6.87 -26.85
C GLY A 17 -14.00 7.60 -27.74
N VAL A 18 -15.31 7.52 -27.44
CA VAL A 18 -16.35 8.25 -28.19
C VAL A 18 -16.13 9.76 -28.10
N VAL A 19 -15.89 10.30 -26.89
CA VAL A 19 -15.66 11.74 -26.71
C VAL A 19 -14.37 12.20 -27.41
N SER A 20 -13.31 11.40 -27.35
CA SER A 20 -12.04 11.70 -28.03
C SER A 20 -12.19 11.66 -29.55
N ALA A 21 -12.96 10.73 -30.10
CA ALA A 21 -13.24 10.64 -31.52
C ALA A 21 -14.01 11.88 -32.01
N VAL A 22 -14.99 12.35 -31.24
CA VAL A 22 -15.74 13.58 -31.55
C VAL A 22 -14.82 14.81 -31.50
N ALA A 23 -13.95 14.92 -30.49
CA ALA A 23 -12.99 16.02 -30.39
C ALA A 23 -11.99 16.03 -31.56
N LEU A 24 -11.46 14.86 -31.95
CA LEU A 24 -10.57 14.71 -33.11
C LEU A 24 -11.27 15.05 -34.42
N TRP A 25 -12.52 14.62 -34.58
CA TRP A 25 -13.33 14.93 -35.75
C TRP A 25 -13.54 16.45 -35.89
N ASN A 26 -13.86 17.13 -34.79
CA ASN A 26 -14.04 18.58 -34.77
C ASN A 26 -12.74 19.34 -35.09
N LEU A 27 -11.59 18.86 -34.59
CA LEU A 27 -10.28 19.45 -34.88
C LEU A 27 -9.84 19.25 -36.35
N GLN A 28 -10.21 18.14 -36.98
CA GLN A 28 -9.88 17.87 -38.39
C GLN A 28 -10.73 18.70 -39.37
N ARG A 29 -11.97 19.06 -38.99
CA ARG A 29 -12.91 19.81 -39.84
C ARG A 29 -12.91 21.33 -39.58
N SER A 30 -11.73 21.92 -39.40
CA SER A 30 -11.52 23.35 -39.11
C SER A 30 -12.26 24.34 -40.06
N GLU A 31 -12.66 23.90 -41.26
CA GLU A 31 -13.41 24.72 -42.23
C GLU A 31 -14.90 24.92 -41.87
N GLU A 32 -15.52 24.00 -41.13
CA GLU A 32 -16.85 24.19 -40.52
C GLU A 32 -16.63 24.49 -39.04
N LYS A 33 -16.37 25.76 -38.69
CA LYS A 33 -16.27 26.20 -37.28
C LYS A 33 -17.58 25.84 -36.57
N GLY A 34 -17.60 24.67 -35.93
CA GLY A 34 -18.66 24.27 -35.02
C GLY A 34 -18.75 25.24 -33.83
N PRO A 35 -19.72 25.04 -32.93
CA PRO A 35 -19.95 25.95 -31.81
C PRO A 35 -18.82 25.98 -30.76
N ILE A 36 -17.79 25.13 -30.90
CA ILE A 36 -16.75 24.88 -29.90
C ILE A 36 -15.38 25.24 -30.49
N SER A 37 -14.56 25.95 -29.70
CA SER A 37 -13.22 26.37 -30.09
C SER A 37 -12.24 25.20 -30.17
N ASP A 38 -11.23 25.28 -31.04
CA ASP A 38 -10.16 24.28 -31.15
C ASP A 38 -9.42 24.05 -29.82
N MET A 39 -9.25 25.12 -29.03
CA MET A 39 -8.64 25.05 -27.70
C MET A 39 -9.49 24.20 -26.73
N GLU A 40 -10.82 24.32 -26.80
CA GLU A 40 -11.74 23.57 -25.96
C GLU A 40 -11.73 22.08 -26.36
N ASN A 41 -11.70 21.78 -27.66
CA ASN A 41 -11.57 20.40 -28.15
C ASN A 41 -10.23 19.76 -27.71
N ALA A 42 -9.12 20.51 -27.77
CA ALA A 42 -7.82 20.05 -27.30
C ALA A 42 -7.81 19.79 -25.78
N GLN A 43 -8.44 20.67 -24.99
CA GLN A 43 -8.59 20.49 -23.55
C GLN A 43 -9.43 19.25 -23.22
N VAL A 44 -10.54 19.04 -23.93
CA VAL A 44 -11.38 17.84 -23.78
C VAL A 44 -10.57 16.58 -24.09
N LEU A 45 -9.79 16.58 -25.18
CA LEU A 45 -8.93 15.45 -25.54
C LEU A 45 -7.91 15.11 -24.44
N LEU A 46 -7.23 16.14 -23.91
CA LEU A 46 -6.28 16.00 -22.80
C LEU A 46 -6.94 15.41 -21.56
N ILE A 47 -8.12 15.91 -21.19
CA ILE A 47 -8.88 15.39 -20.05
C ILE A 47 -9.26 13.92 -20.28
N GLN A 48 -9.69 13.53 -21.48
CA GLN A 48 -10.03 12.14 -21.77
C GLN A 48 -8.80 11.21 -21.67
N ILE A 49 -7.63 11.64 -22.15
CA ILE A 49 -6.38 10.87 -22.01
C ILE A 49 -6.03 10.67 -20.54
N VAL A 50 -6.10 11.75 -19.74
CA VAL A 50 -5.82 11.70 -18.30
C VAL A 50 -6.82 10.79 -17.59
N LEU A 51 -8.10 10.81 -17.95
CA LEU A 51 -9.11 9.96 -17.32
C LEU A 51 -8.94 8.48 -17.69
N VAL A 52 -8.65 8.17 -18.96
CA VAL A 52 -8.45 6.78 -19.42
C VAL A 52 -7.24 6.14 -18.76
N MET A 53 -6.17 6.90 -18.50
CA MET A 53 -4.97 6.38 -17.85
C MET A 53 -5.08 6.43 -16.32
N GLY A 54 -5.57 7.54 -15.80
CA GLY A 54 -5.59 7.84 -14.37
C GLY A 54 -6.60 7.00 -13.59
N ILE A 55 -7.81 6.80 -14.11
CA ILE A 55 -8.83 6.03 -13.39
C ILE A 55 -8.39 4.57 -13.20
N PRO A 56 -7.96 3.82 -14.24
CA PRO A 56 -7.47 2.46 -14.05
C PRO A 56 -6.25 2.38 -13.15
N ALA A 57 -5.29 3.31 -13.27
CA ALA A 57 -4.11 3.34 -12.41
C ALA A 57 -4.49 3.52 -10.93
N LEU A 58 -5.41 4.45 -10.63
CA LEU A 58 -5.90 4.68 -9.27
C LEU A 58 -6.61 3.45 -8.71
N TYR A 59 -7.51 2.83 -9.50
CA TYR A 59 -8.20 1.61 -9.07
C TYR A 59 -7.21 0.47 -8.81
N HIS A 60 -6.20 0.31 -9.66
CA HIS A 60 -5.19 -0.73 -9.50
C HIS A 60 -4.35 -0.51 -8.24
N ALA A 61 -3.95 0.74 -7.96
CA ALA A 61 -3.22 1.09 -6.75
C ALA A 61 -4.04 0.82 -5.49
N VAL A 62 -5.33 1.20 -5.47
CA VAL A 62 -6.22 0.92 -4.33
C VAL A 62 -6.40 -0.58 -4.11
N LEU A 63 -6.60 -1.35 -5.18
CA LEU A 63 -6.73 -2.80 -5.08
C LEU A 63 -5.46 -3.48 -4.58
N GLU A 64 -4.29 -2.99 -4.98
CA GLU A 64 -3.00 -3.49 -4.50
C GLU A 64 -2.81 -3.22 -3.01
N GLU A 65 -3.15 -2.02 -2.53
CA GLU A 65 -3.11 -1.70 -1.09
C GLU A 65 -4.11 -2.55 -0.29
N VAL A 66 -5.32 -2.77 -0.80
CA VAL A 66 -6.29 -3.68 -0.16
C VAL A 66 -5.75 -5.11 -0.13
N ALA A 67 -5.10 -5.57 -1.21
CA ALA A 67 -4.48 -6.89 -1.24
C ALA A 67 -3.35 -7.02 -0.22
N HIS A 68 -2.52 -5.98 -0.04
CA HIS A 68 -1.50 -5.95 1.01
C HIS A 68 -2.12 -5.99 2.41
N LEU A 69 -3.16 -5.21 2.67
CA LEU A 69 -3.84 -5.21 3.97
C LEU A 69 -4.57 -6.53 4.27
N SER A 70 -5.00 -7.26 3.24
CA SER A 70 -5.72 -8.52 3.41
C SER A 70 -4.85 -9.68 3.89
N ASP A 71 -3.55 -9.64 3.61
CA ASP A 71 -2.57 -10.60 4.11
C ASP A 71 -1.40 -9.88 4.78
N PRO A 72 -1.61 -9.32 5.99
CA PRO A 72 -0.59 -8.53 6.69
C PRO A 72 0.58 -9.37 7.18
N PHE A 73 0.51 -10.68 7.00
CA PHE A 73 1.38 -11.67 7.59
C PHE A 73 2.19 -12.43 6.54
N GLY A 74 2.07 -12.09 5.26
CA GLY A 74 2.86 -12.71 4.21
C GLY A 74 4.37 -12.48 4.33
N ASP A 75 5.09 -12.83 3.26
CA ASP A 75 6.55 -12.68 3.16
C ASP A 75 6.96 -11.46 2.32
N LYS A 76 6.05 -10.51 2.06
CA LYS A 76 6.35 -9.32 1.26
C LYS A 76 7.09 -8.25 2.08
N PRO A 77 7.83 -7.34 1.44
CA PRO A 77 8.61 -6.31 2.15
C PRO A 77 7.80 -5.35 3.03
N ARG A 78 6.50 -5.19 2.72
CA ARG A 78 5.56 -4.32 3.46
C ARG A 78 4.74 -5.08 4.51
N ASP A 79 4.91 -6.39 4.61
CA ASP A 79 4.15 -7.21 5.56
C ASP A 79 4.74 -7.06 6.97
N PHE A 80 3.95 -7.44 7.98
CA PHE A 80 4.37 -7.37 9.36
C PHE A 80 5.57 -8.28 9.62
N GLN A 81 6.63 -7.71 10.19
CA GLN A 81 7.89 -8.43 10.45
C GLN A 81 7.77 -9.40 11.64
N ARG A 82 7.08 -10.52 11.42
CA ARG A 82 6.84 -11.55 12.45
C ARG A 82 8.14 -12.03 13.11
N ARG A 83 9.19 -12.26 12.32
CA ARG A 83 10.49 -12.72 12.82
C ARG A 83 11.12 -11.73 13.80
N ALA A 84 11.13 -10.45 13.47
CA ALA A 84 11.66 -9.41 14.34
C ALA A 84 10.86 -9.30 15.65
N CYS A 85 9.53 -9.41 15.56
CA CYS A 85 8.66 -9.42 16.75
C CYS A 85 8.94 -10.63 17.66
N HIS A 86 9.06 -11.83 17.10
CA HIS A 86 9.37 -13.03 17.87
C HIS A 86 10.77 -12.99 18.50
N GLU A 87 11.77 -12.48 17.78
CA GLU A 87 13.11 -12.27 18.34
C GLU A 87 13.10 -11.26 19.49
N ALA A 88 12.34 -10.17 19.37
CA ALA A 88 12.18 -9.20 20.45
C ALA A 88 11.53 -9.83 21.69
N MET A 89 10.41 -10.55 21.51
CA MET A 89 9.77 -11.28 22.62
C MET A 89 10.72 -12.27 23.28
N ARG A 90 11.50 -13.01 22.48
CA ARG A 90 12.47 -13.95 23.01
C ARG A 90 13.53 -13.26 23.87
N ARG A 91 14.08 -12.14 23.41
CA ARG A 91 15.06 -11.36 24.19
C ARG A 91 14.47 -10.84 25.50
N GLU A 92 13.23 -10.36 25.49
CA GLU A 92 12.55 -9.93 26.72
C GLU A 92 12.33 -11.09 27.70
N CYS A 93 11.94 -12.26 27.22
CA CYS A 93 11.81 -13.46 28.06
C CYS A 93 13.17 -13.91 28.65
N GLU A 94 14.24 -13.90 27.83
CA GLU A 94 15.59 -14.20 28.30
C GLU A 94 16.07 -13.18 29.34
N ALA A 95 15.77 -11.88 29.15
CA ALA A 95 16.10 -10.83 30.11
C ALA A 95 15.36 -11.00 31.45
N LEU A 96 14.06 -11.34 31.41
CA LEU A 96 13.27 -11.61 32.61
C LEU A 96 13.78 -12.85 33.38
N GLN A 97 14.16 -13.90 32.66
CA GLN A 97 14.75 -15.09 33.29
C GLN A 97 16.08 -14.76 33.97
N MET A 98 16.97 -14.05 33.29
CA MET A 98 18.26 -13.63 33.87
C MET A 98 18.10 -12.68 35.07
N ALA A 99 17.08 -11.83 35.06
CA ALA A 99 16.75 -10.96 36.19
C ALA A 99 16.27 -11.76 37.42
N GLY A 100 15.68 -12.94 37.22
CA GLY A 100 15.29 -13.86 38.29
C GLY A 100 16.42 -14.81 38.74
N GLU A 101 17.44 -15.02 37.90
CA GLU A 101 18.57 -15.92 38.19
C GLU A 101 19.73 -15.25 38.94
N GLN A 102 19.80 -13.93 39.02
CA GLN A 102 20.72 -13.24 39.93
C GLN A 102 20.12 -13.17 41.34
N PRO A 103 20.60 -13.98 42.31
CA PRO A 103 20.17 -13.82 43.69
C PRO A 103 20.59 -12.42 44.18
N PRO A 104 19.76 -11.75 45.00
CA PRO A 104 20.15 -10.48 45.58
C PRO A 104 21.47 -10.63 46.33
N LEU A 105 22.39 -9.67 46.18
CA LEU A 105 23.73 -9.67 46.81
C LEU A 105 23.67 -9.97 48.32
N GLU A 106 22.59 -9.57 48.97
CA GLU A 106 22.30 -9.82 50.38
C GLU A 106 22.15 -11.32 50.71
N ALA A 107 21.63 -12.15 49.79
CA ALA A 107 21.51 -13.59 49.98
C ALA A 107 22.84 -14.34 49.78
N LEU A 108 23.76 -13.80 48.97
CA LEU A 108 25.11 -14.32 48.78
C LEU A 108 26.01 -14.05 50.00
N GLN A 109 25.82 -12.91 50.68
CA GLN A 109 26.58 -12.58 51.90
C GLN A 109 26.26 -13.54 53.06
N VAL A 110 25.01 -14.00 53.18
CA VAL A 110 24.60 -14.96 54.23
C VAL A 110 25.22 -16.34 54.03
N THR A 111 25.54 -16.72 52.79
CA THR A 111 26.16 -18.02 52.49
C THR A 111 27.67 -17.99 52.74
N GLU A 112 28.35 -16.87 52.45
CA GLU A 112 29.78 -16.71 52.73
C GLU A 112 30.10 -16.59 54.24
N GLU A 113 29.22 -15.99 55.05
CA GLU A 113 29.40 -15.94 56.52
C GLU A 113 29.26 -17.30 57.22
N PHE A 114 28.60 -18.27 56.59
CA PHE A 114 28.41 -19.61 57.15
C PHE A 114 29.61 -20.54 56.91
N GLU A 115 30.31 -20.42 55.77
CA GLU A 115 31.49 -21.24 55.46
C GLU A 115 32.75 -20.86 56.27
N VAL A 116 32.83 -19.63 56.79
CA VAL A 116 33.98 -19.17 57.59
C VAL A 116 33.90 -19.62 59.06
N ARG A 117 32.79 -20.26 59.48
CA ARG A 117 32.54 -20.67 60.87
C ARG A 117 32.66 -22.18 61.13
N GLU A 118 33.09 -22.99 60.16
CA GLU A 118 33.48 -24.40 60.38
C GLU A 118 34.99 -24.58 60.63
#